data_AF-A0ABD1GLJ2-F1
#
_entry.id   AF-A0ABD1GLJ2-F1
#
_cell.length_a   1.000
_cell.length_b   1.000
_cell.length_c   1.000
_cell.angle_alpha   90.00
_cell.angle_beta   90.00
_cell.angle_gamma   90.00
#
_symmetry.space_group_name_H-M   'P 1'
#
loop_
_entity.id
_entity.type
_entity.pdbx_description
1 polymer ?
#
loop_
_entity_poly.entity_id
_entity_poly.type
_entity_poly.pdbx_seq_one_letter_code
_entity_poly.pdbx_strand_id
1 'polypeptide(L)'
;MAVQLTDEQISEFKEAFSLFDKDGDGCITTKELGTVMRSLGQNPTEAELQDMINEVDADGNGTIDFPEFLNLMARKMKDTDSEEELKEAFRVFDKDQNGFISAAELRHVMTNLGEKLTDEEVDEMIREADVDGDGQINYEEFVKVMMAK
;
A
#
# COMPACT_ATOMS: atom_id res chain seq x y z
N MET A 1 -12.31 8.93 7.89
CA MET A 1 -13.57 8.17 7.65
C MET A 1 -13.33 6.77 8.15
N ALA A 2 -14.20 6.22 9.01
CA ALA A 2 -14.05 4.83 9.45
C ALA A 2 -14.22 3.93 8.23
N VAL A 3 -13.25 3.06 7.97
CA VAL A 3 -13.30 2.09 6.89
C VAL A 3 -14.48 1.16 7.17
N GLN A 4 -15.56 1.26 6.38
CA GLN A 4 -16.66 0.29 6.45
C GLN A 4 -16.28 -0.91 5.61
N LEU A 5 -15.74 -1.93 6.27
CA LEU A 5 -15.48 -3.23 5.66
C LEU A 5 -16.82 -3.95 5.41
N THR A 6 -16.95 -4.63 4.28
CA THR A 6 -18.15 -5.43 3.97
C THR A 6 -18.18 -6.70 4.82
N ASP A 7 -19.36 -7.32 4.99
CA ASP A 7 -19.50 -8.59 5.73
C ASP A 7 -18.60 -9.71 5.16
N GLU A 8 -18.39 -9.72 3.84
CA GLU A 8 -17.45 -10.65 3.19
C GLU A 8 -16.00 -10.39 3.61
N GLN A 9 -15.54 -9.13 3.56
CA GLN A 9 -14.19 -8.76 4.00
C GLN A 9 -13.99 -9.05 5.49
N ILE A 10 -14.99 -8.76 6.34
CA ILE A 10 -14.94 -9.09 7.76
C ILE A 10 -14.81 -10.61 7.96
N SER A 11 -15.49 -11.42 7.14
CA SER A 11 -15.36 -12.88 7.19
C SER A 11 -13.96 -13.35 6.80
N GLU A 12 -13.39 -12.81 5.71
CA GLU A 12 -12.02 -13.13 5.28
C GLU A 12 -10.99 -12.72 6.35
N PHE A 13 -11.15 -11.54 6.94
CA PHE A 13 -10.28 -11.11 8.03
C PHE A 13 -10.46 -11.93 9.29
N LYS A 14 -11.65 -12.47 9.55
CA LYS A 14 -11.88 -13.37 10.66
C LYS A 14 -11.19 -14.72 10.46
N GLU A 15 -11.24 -15.25 9.24
CA GLU A 15 -10.46 -16.45 8.90
C GLU A 15 -8.96 -16.19 9.01
N ALA A 16 -8.49 -15.03 8.52
CA ALA A 16 -7.11 -14.62 8.67
C ALA A 16 -6.72 -14.47 10.16
N PHE A 17 -7.57 -13.82 10.97
CA PHE A 17 -7.37 -13.66 12.41
C PHE A 17 -7.20 -15.02 13.10
N SER A 18 -8.02 -16.01 12.76
CA SER A 18 -7.87 -17.38 13.27
C SER A 18 -6.60 -18.11 12.80
N LEU A 19 -5.91 -17.60 11.77
CA LEU A 19 -4.57 -18.10 11.44
C LEU A 19 -3.52 -17.58 12.43
N PHE A 20 -3.69 -16.36 12.94
CA PHE A 20 -2.84 -15.71 13.93
C PHE A 20 -3.13 -16.18 15.34
N ASP A 21 -4.38 -16.07 15.79
CA ASP A 21 -4.87 -16.54 17.10
C ASP A 21 -4.89 -18.08 17.12
N LYS A 22 -3.88 -18.69 17.74
CA LYS A 22 -3.69 -20.15 17.76
C LYS A 22 -4.41 -20.81 18.91
N ASP A 23 -4.53 -20.12 20.03
CA ASP A 23 -5.21 -20.65 21.21
C ASP A 23 -6.71 -20.31 21.25
N GLY A 24 -7.18 -19.44 20.35
CA GLY A 24 -8.57 -19.08 20.16
C GLY A 24 -9.09 -18.17 21.28
N ASP A 25 -8.19 -17.44 21.96
CA ASP A 25 -8.57 -16.56 23.07
C ASP A 25 -9.16 -15.22 22.60
N GLY A 26 -9.10 -14.95 21.29
CA GLY A 26 -9.62 -13.74 20.67
C GLY A 26 -8.65 -12.56 20.67
N CYS A 27 -7.38 -12.77 21.04
CA CYS A 27 -6.32 -11.78 21.10
C CYS A 27 -5.03 -12.32 20.47
N ILE A 28 -4.40 -11.56 19.57
CA ILE A 28 -3.12 -11.98 18.97
C ILE A 28 -1.98 -11.45 19.81
N THR A 29 -1.20 -12.36 20.39
CA THR A 29 0.02 -12.00 21.12
C THR A 29 1.22 -11.81 20.19
N THR A 30 2.29 -11.14 20.66
CA THR A 30 3.57 -11.00 19.90
C THR A 30 4.12 -12.36 19.44
N LYS A 31 3.95 -13.40 20.25
CA LYS A 31 4.42 -14.76 19.95
C LYS A 31 3.65 -15.38 18.79
N GLU A 32 2.34 -15.18 18.76
CA GLU A 32 1.46 -15.68 17.71
C GLU A 32 1.69 -14.95 16.40
N LEU A 33 1.75 -13.62 16.44
CA LEU A 33 2.11 -12.80 15.29
C LEU A 33 3.46 -13.24 14.69
N GLY A 34 4.48 -13.40 15.53
CA GLY A 34 5.80 -13.86 15.09
C GLY A 34 5.80 -15.28 14.52
N THR A 35 4.95 -16.17 15.04
CA THR A 35 4.83 -17.55 14.52
C THR A 35 4.26 -17.56 13.12
N VAL A 36 3.23 -16.74 12.86
CA VAL A 36 2.66 -16.61 11.52
C VAL A 36 3.61 -15.90 10.56
N MET A 37 4.23 -14.78 10.96
CA MET A 37 5.19 -14.08 10.09
C MET A 37 6.36 -14.98 9.66
N ARG A 38 6.87 -15.81 10.58
CA ARG A 38 7.86 -16.86 10.27
C ARG A 38 7.34 -17.94 9.34
N SER A 39 6.06 -18.30 9.45
CA SER A 39 5.42 -19.27 8.56
C SER A 39 5.21 -18.70 7.14
N LEU A 40 5.08 -17.38 7.02
CA LEU A 40 5.01 -16.64 5.75
C LEU A 40 6.40 -16.33 5.15
N GLY A 41 7.48 -16.80 5.79
CA GLY A 41 8.86 -16.60 5.31
C GLY A 41 9.50 -15.28 5.74
N GLN A 42 8.84 -14.48 6.57
CA GLN A 42 9.42 -13.28 7.19
C GLN A 42 10.05 -13.64 8.54
N ASN A 43 11.14 -12.99 8.94
CA ASN A 43 11.81 -13.30 10.21
C ASN A 43 11.95 -12.06 11.10
N PRO A 44 10.82 -11.48 11.57
CA PRO A 44 10.84 -10.27 12.40
C PRO A 44 11.43 -10.56 13.78
N THR A 45 12.08 -9.54 14.32
CA THR A 45 12.58 -9.51 15.70
C THR A 45 11.45 -9.26 16.70
N GLU A 46 11.69 -9.57 17.97
CA GLU A 46 10.70 -9.32 19.04
C GLU A 46 10.39 -7.83 19.20
N ALA A 47 11.37 -6.96 18.95
CA ALA A 47 11.18 -5.51 18.95
C ALA A 47 10.25 -5.07 17.81
N GLU A 48 10.48 -5.56 16.58
CA GLU A 48 9.60 -5.26 15.44
C GLU A 48 8.17 -5.76 15.67
N LEU A 49 8.02 -6.97 16.24
CA LEU A 49 6.70 -7.50 16.58
C LEU A 49 6.00 -6.64 17.64
N GLN A 50 6.73 -6.19 18.65
CA GLN A 50 6.17 -5.33 19.68
C GLN A 50 5.80 -3.95 19.13
N ASP A 51 6.64 -3.37 18.26
CA ASP A 51 6.33 -2.11 17.58
C ASP A 51 5.07 -2.26 16.71
N MET A 52 4.95 -3.34 15.94
CA MET A 52 3.75 -3.63 15.14
C MET A 52 2.48 -3.76 15.99
N ILE A 53 2.56 -4.36 17.18
CA ILE A 53 1.42 -4.41 18.12
C ILE A 53 1.14 -3.01 18.64
N ASN A 54 2.15 -2.29 19.15
CA ASN A 54 1.98 -0.96 19.75
C ASN A 54 1.42 0.08 18.76
N GLU A 55 1.62 -0.11 17.45
CA GLU A 55 1.05 0.76 16.42
C GLU A 55 -0.48 0.66 16.31
N VAL A 56 -1.09 -0.44 16.76
CA VAL A 56 -2.52 -0.72 16.61
C VAL A 56 -3.24 -1.04 17.91
N ASP A 57 -2.50 -1.40 18.96
CA ASP A 57 -2.95 -1.61 20.33
C ASP A 57 -3.43 -0.27 20.93
N ALA A 58 -4.72 -0.03 20.79
CA ALA A 58 -5.35 1.22 21.19
C ALA A 58 -5.68 1.24 22.68
N ASP A 59 -5.88 0.06 23.29
CA ASP A 59 -6.17 -0.08 24.71
C ASP A 59 -4.90 -0.26 25.58
N GLY A 60 -3.75 -0.52 24.95
CA GLY A 60 -2.44 -0.67 25.58
C GLY A 60 -2.29 -2.00 26.33
N ASN A 61 -3.05 -3.03 25.95
CA ASN A 61 -3.04 -4.32 26.63
C ASN A 61 -1.87 -5.24 26.17
N GLY A 62 -1.13 -4.83 25.14
CA GLY A 62 0.02 -5.56 24.59
C GLY A 62 -0.33 -6.73 23.68
N THR A 63 -1.58 -6.81 23.24
CA THR A 63 -2.14 -7.79 22.31
C THR A 63 -2.98 -7.09 21.25
N ILE A 64 -3.33 -7.79 20.17
CA ILE A 64 -4.20 -7.22 19.12
C ILE A 64 -5.55 -7.93 19.19
N ASP A 65 -6.61 -7.22 19.55
CA ASP A 65 -7.96 -7.75 19.48
C ASP A 65 -8.51 -7.77 18.04
N PHE A 66 -9.66 -8.43 17.81
CA PHE A 66 -10.24 -8.50 16.47
C PHE A 66 -10.54 -7.11 15.85
N PRO A 67 -11.17 -6.15 16.56
CA PRO A 67 -11.29 -4.76 16.10
C PRO A 67 -9.96 -4.09 15.69
N GLU A 68 -8.91 -4.24 16.49
CA GLU A 68 -7.58 -3.67 16.24
C GLU A 68 -6.91 -4.35 15.05
N PHE A 69 -7.08 -5.66 14.90
CA PHE A 69 -6.62 -6.43 13.75
C PHE A 69 -7.32 -5.97 12.46
N LEU A 70 -8.63 -5.69 12.50
CA LEU A 70 -9.33 -5.13 11.35
C LEU A 70 -8.76 -3.77 10.96
N ASN A 71 -8.41 -2.93 11.95
CA ASN A 71 -7.80 -1.63 11.70
C ASN A 71 -6.39 -1.76 11.11
N LEU A 72 -5.60 -2.71 11.62
CA LEU A 72 -4.29 -3.07 11.09
C LEU A 72 -4.37 -3.55 9.64
N MET A 73 -5.28 -4.49 9.35
CA MET A 73 -5.46 -5.05 8.01
C MET A 73 -6.07 -4.04 7.05
N ALA A 74 -7.00 -3.19 7.49
CA ALA A 74 -7.54 -2.11 6.68
C ALA A 74 -6.46 -1.09 6.29
N ARG A 75 -5.54 -0.77 7.22
CA ARG A 75 -4.41 0.11 6.95
C ARG A 75 -3.40 -0.54 5.99
N LYS A 76 -3.04 -1.81 6.24
CA LYS A 76 -2.11 -2.57 5.37
C LYS A 76 -2.65 -2.85 3.97
N MET A 77 -3.93 -3.19 3.83
CA MET A 77 -4.56 -3.32 2.50
C MET A 77 -4.48 -1.98 1.78
N LYS A 78 -4.83 -0.88 2.45
CA LYS A 78 -4.75 0.44 1.83
C LYS A 78 -3.33 0.77 1.33
N ASP A 79 -2.28 0.41 2.08
CA ASP A 79 -0.89 0.60 1.65
C ASP A 79 -0.45 -0.38 0.54
N THR A 80 -0.86 -1.65 0.61
CA THR A 80 -0.40 -2.72 -0.31
C THR A 80 -1.16 -2.69 -1.65
N ASP A 81 -2.48 -2.55 -1.62
CA ASP A 81 -3.29 -2.32 -2.81
C ASP A 81 -2.83 -1.03 -3.51
N SER A 82 -2.52 0.03 -2.76
CA SER A 82 -1.97 1.26 -3.36
C SER A 82 -0.63 1.03 -4.05
N GLU A 83 0.30 0.26 -3.48
CA GLU A 83 1.60 0.04 -4.13
C GLU A 83 1.47 -0.81 -5.42
N GLU A 84 0.68 -1.87 -5.39
CA GLU A 84 0.42 -2.70 -6.57
C GLU A 84 -0.35 -1.93 -7.65
N GLU A 85 -1.39 -1.19 -7.29
CA GLU A 85 -2.12 -0.30 -8.20
C GLU A 85 -1.20 0.78 -8.79
N LEU A 86 -0.32 1.36 -7.98
CA LEU A 86 0.66 2.35 -8.47
C LEU A 86 1.68 1.73 -9.42
N LYS A 87 2.12 0.49 -9.18
CA LYS A 87 3.01 -0.24 -10.11
C LYS A 87 2.31 -0.59 -11.41
N GLU A 88 1.06 -1.03 -11.35
CA GLU A 88 0.27 -1.29 -12.56
C GLU A 88 0.00 -0.01 -13.34
N ALA A 89 -0.37 1.07 -12.65
CA ALA A 89 -0.52 2.39 -13.26
C ALA A 89 0.78 2.84 -13.94
N PHE A 90 1.91 2.75 -13.24
CA PHE A 90 3.23 3.10 -13.78
C PHE A 90 3.54 2.31 -15.06
N ARG A 91 3.27 1.00 -15.08
CA ARG A 91 3.43 0.15 -16.28
C ARG A 91 2.50 0.49 -17.43
N VAL A 92 1.35 1.10 -17.16
CA VAL A 92 0.46 1.59 -18.22
C VAL A 92 1.10 2.79 -18.92
N PHE A 93 1.75 3.67 -18.14
CA PHE A 93 2.46 4.85 -18.62
C PHE A 93 3.79 4.50 -19.32
N ASP A 94 4.68 3.76 -18.67
CA ASP A 94 5.99 3.32 -19.20
C ASP A 94 5.80 2.19 -20.23
N LYS A 95 5.71 2.56 -21.51
CA LYS A 95 5.42 1.65 -22.62
C LYS A 95 6.64 0.86 -23.03
N ASP A 96 7.83 1.45 -22.97
CA ASP A 96 9.07 0.76 -23.31
C ASP A 96 9.71 0.00 -22.14
N GLN A 97 9.13 0.09 -20.95
CA GLN A 97 9.56 -0.60 -19.72
C GLN A 97 10.99 -0.25 -19.33
N ASN A 98 11.39 1.00 -19.56
CA ASN A 98 12.72 1.48 -19.21
C ASN A 98 12.81 1.95 -17.75
N GLY A 99 11.68 2.01 -17.03
CA GLY A 99 11.60 2.46 -15.64
C GLY A 99 11.34 3.96 -15.47
N PHE A 100 11.08 4.68 -16.56
CA PHE A 100 10.87 6.12 -16.62
C PHE A 100 9.69 6.44 -17.55
N ILE A 101 8.90 7.46 -17.20
CA ILE A 101 7.81 7.94 -18.05
C ILE A 101 8.28 9.21 -18.75
N SER A 102 8.37 9.15 -20.08
CA SER A 102 8.66 10.32 -20.90
C SER A 102 7.42 11.18 -21.20
N ALA A 103 7.62 12.43 -21.63
CA ALA A 103 6.55 13.32 -22.09
C ALA A 103 5.66 12.70 -23.16
N ALA A 104 6.28 12.00 -24.11
CA ALA A 104 5.58 11.34 -25.20
C ALA A 104 4.66 10.23 -24.70
N GLU A 105 5.10 9.46 -23.70
CA GLU A 105 4.35 8.37 -23.10
C GLU A 105 3.21 8.87 -22.23
N LEU A 106 3.47 9.85 -21.36
CA LEU A 106 2.46 10.49 -20.53
C LEU A 106 1.32 11.03 -21.41
N ARG A 107 1.66 11.77 -22.47
CA ARG A 107 0.72 12.30 -23.45
C ARG A 107 -0.07 11.20 -24.16
N HIS A 108 0.60 10.12 -24.57
CA HIS A 108 -0.06 9.00 -25.26
C HIS A 108 -1.10 8.33 -24.36
N VAL A 109 -0.75 8.10 -23.10
CA VAL A 109 -1.63 7.45 -22.13
C VAL A 109 -2.81 8.34 -21.76
N MET A 110 -2.57 9.62 -21.47
CA MET A 110 -3.63 10.58 -21.16
C MET A 110 -4.62 10.73 -22.33
N THR A 111 -4.10 10.78 -23.56
CA THR A 111 -4.94 10.81 -24.77
C THR A 111 -5.80 9.55 -24.89
N ASN A 112 -5.26 8.37 -24.55
CA ASN A 112 -6.01 7.10 -24.56
C ASN A 112 -7.05 7.02 -23.43
N LEU A 113 -6.81 7.67 -22.30
CA LEU A 113 -7.76 7.82 -21.18
C LEU A 113 -8.89 8.83 -21.50
N GLY A 114 -8.81 9.51 -22.65
CA GLY A 114 -9.81 10.47 -23.12
C GLY A 114 -9.51 11.91 -22.74
N GLU A 115 -8.41 12.18 -22.04
CA GLU A 115 -7.93 13.51 -21.73
C GLU A 115 -6.93 13.99 -22.78
N LYS A 116 -7.31 15.02 -23.54
CA LYS A 116 -6.41 15.64 -24.51
C LYS A 116 -5.64 16.76 -23.82
N LEU A 117 -4.46 16.42 -23.37
CA LEU A 117 -3.51 17.41 -22.87
C LEU A 117 -2.76 18.08 -24.03
N THR A 118 -2.50 19.38 -23.91
CA THR A 118 -1.57 20.09 -24.80
C THR A 118 -0.13 19.74 -24.44
N ASP A 119 0.80 20.02 -25.35
CA ASP A 119 2.22 19.78 -25.07
C ASP A 119 2.71 20.64 -23.88
N GLU A 120 2.11 21.83 -23.69
CA GLU A 120 2.39 22.72 -22.55
C GLU A 120 1.91 22.13 -21.22
N GLU A 121 0.73 21.51 -21.19
CA GLU A 121 0.20 20.85 -19.99
C GLU A 121 1.03 19.62 -19.60
N VAL A 122 1.48 18.85 -20.59
CA VAL A 122 2.35 17.68 -20.37
C VAL A 122 3.72 18.13 -19.82
N ASP A 123 4.31 19.18 -20.38
CA ASP A 123 5.57 19.75 -19.90
C ASP A 123 5.43 20.31 -18.47
N GLU A 124 4.28 20.89 -18.13
CA GLU A 124 4.00 21.36 -16.76
C GLU A 124 3.88 20.18 -15.79
N MET A 125 3.14 19.13 -16.14
CA MET A 125 3.02 17.92 -15.33
C MET A 125 4.36 17.24 -15.10
N ILE A 126 5.22 17.15 -16.12
CA ILE A 126 6.57 16.61 -15.95
C ILE A 126 7.37 17.50 -15.03
N ARG A 127 7.38 18.82 -15.23
CA ARG A 127 8.16 19.72 -14.38
C ARG A 127 7.73 19.70 -12.91
N GLU A 128 6.45 19.44 -12.63
CA GLU A 128 5.96 19.28 -11.26
C GLU A 128 6.35 17.93 -10.64
N ALA A 129 6.48 16.88 -11.46
CA ALA A 129 6.80 15.53 -11.04
C ALA A 129 8.30 15.26 -10.96
N ASP A 130 9.07 15.80 -11.90
CA ASP A 130 10.52 15.65 -12.10
C ASP A 130 11.27 16.46 -11.05
N VAL A 131 11.70 15.77 -9.99
CA VAL A 131 12.42 16.35 -8.85
C VAL A 131 13.92 16.37 -9.12
N ASP A 132 14.43 15.37 -9.86
CA ASP A 132 15.85 15.25 -10.15
C ASP A 132 16.31 16.05 -11.40
N GLY A 133 15.36 16.51 -12.21
CA GLY A 133 15.56 17.37 -13.37
C GLY A 133 16.03 16.63 -14.62
N ASP A 134 15.83 15.31 -14.71
CA ASP A 134 16.26 14.51 -15.86
C ASP A 134 15.31 14.61 -17.08
N GLY A 135 14.16 15.27 -16.91
CA GLY A 135 13.14 15.47 -17.94
C GLY A 135 12.24 14.25 -18.16
N GLN A 136 12.30 13.26 -17.27
CA GLN A 136 11.46 12.07 -17.23
C GLN A 136 10.88 11.91 -15.81
N ILE A 137 9.93 11.00 -15.63
CA ILE A 137 9.36 10.72 -14.31
C ILE A 137 9.72 9.29 -13.93
N ASN A 138 10.55 9.13 -12.90
CA ASN A 138 10.87 7.81 -12.36
C ASN A 138 9.75 7.29 -11.44
N TYR A 139 9.84 6.02 -11.01
CA TYR A 139 8.81 5.40 -10.16
C TYR A 139 8.61 6.15 -8.83
N GLU A 140 9.67 6.61 -8.18
CA GLU A 140 9.56 7.30 -6.89
C GLU A 140 8.86 8.68 -7.03
N GLU A 141 9.14 9.38 -8.13
CA GLU A 141 8.50 10.64 -8.49
C GLU A 141 7.02 10.44 -8.82
N PHE A 142 6.71 9.43 -9.62
CA PHE A 142 5.32 9.07 -9.94
C PHE A 142 4.51 8.75 -8.69
N VAL A 143 5.07 7.95 -7.78
CA VAL A 143 4.44 7.62 -6.50
C VAL A 143 4.21 8.89 -5.66
N LYS A 144 5.20 9.78 -5.56
CA LYS A 144 5.04 11.06 -4.87
C LYS A 144 3.91 11.90 -5.44
N VAL A 145 3.82 12.02 -6.76
CA VAL A 145 2.77 12.80 -7.44
C VAL A 145 1.38 12.20 -7.18
N MET A 146 1.26 10.87 -7.27
CA MET A 146 0.00 10.18 -7.03
C MET A 146 -0.41 10.18 -5.54
N MET A 147 0.55 10.16 -4.62
CA MET A 147 0.32 10.20 -3.17
C MET A 147 0.17 11.61 -2.59
N ALA A 148 0.60 12.66 -3.31
CA ALA A 148 0.46 14.06 -2.88
C ALA A 148 -0.98 14.61 -2.98
N LYS A 149 -1.96 13.77 -3.28
CA LYS A 149 -3.36 14.14 -3.54
C LYS A 149 -4.30 13.80 -2.39
#